data_AF-A0A1I1LWY9-F1
#
_entry.id   AF-A0A1I1LWY9-F1
#
_cell.length_a   1.000
_cell.length_b   1.000
_cell.length_c   1.000
_cell.angle_alpha   90.00
_cell.angle_beta   90.00
_cell.angle_gamma   90.00
#
_symmetry.space_group_name_H-M   'P 1'
#
loop_
_entity.id
_entity.type
_entity.pdbx_description
1 polymer ?
#
loop_
_entity_poly.entity_id
_entity_poly.type
_entity_poly.pdbx_seq_one_letter_code
_entity_poly.pdbx_strand_id
1 'polypeptide(L)'
;MKIRSVFKKHVYWFHLFVPAKGHVLSEDSNGKVISAEVSILTESQELVWEGKIRVLINQFGIYPQPEDLNRIHASDTAKKMLLIELRRYIKPQKAYL
;
A
#
# COMPACT_ATOMS: atom_id res chain seq x y z
N MET A 1 6.67 7.21 0.43
CA MET A 1 6.68 7.45 1.89
C MET A 1 7.23 6.21 2.56
N LYS A 2 8.24 6.35 3.41
CA LYS A 2 8.78 5.26 4.23
C LYS A 2 8.06 5.26 5.58
N ILE A 3 7.45 4.14 5.95
CA ILE A 3 6.62 3.99 7.13
C ILE A 3 7.19 2.85 7.97
N ARG A 4 7.50 3.11 9.25
CA ARG A 4 7.78 2.04 10.21
C ARG A 4 6.46 1.63 10.85
N SER A 5 6.10 0.35 10.76
CA SER A 5 4.91 -0.19 11.40
C SER A 5 5.32 -1.27 12.41
N VAL A 6 4.68 -1.25 13.57
CA VAL A 6 4.95 -2.17 14.68
C VAL A 6 3.64 -2.82 15.07
N PHE A 7 3.60 -4.16 15.03
CA PHE A 7 2.45 -4.93 15.49
C PHE A 7 2.92 -6.13 16.31
N LYS A 8 2.58 -6.13 17.59
CA LYS A 8 3.08 -7.11 18.58
C LYS A 8 4.62 -7.15 18.56
N LYS A 9 5.22 -8.30 18.21
CA LYS A 9 6.67 -8.50 18.10
C LYS A 9 7.21 -8.32 16.66
N HIS A 10 6.35 -7.93 15.70
CA HIS A 10 6.74 -7.76 14.31
C HIS A 10 6.96 -6.28 14.00
N VAL A 11 8.10 -6.00 13.37
CA VAL A 11 8.47 -4.67 12.90
C VAL A 11 8.79 -4.78 11.41
N TYR A 12 8.09 -3.97 10.61
CA TYR A 12 8.33 -3.86 9.17
C TYR A 12 8.42 -2.40 8.76
N TRP A 13 9.22 -2.15 7.73
CA TRP A 13 9.26 -0.89 7.01
C TRP A 13 8.52 -1.03 5.68
N PHE A 14 7.61 -0.12 5.40
CA PHE A 14 6.87 -0.06 4.15
C PHE A 14 7.26 1.17 3.36
N HIS A 15 7.70 0.98 2.12
CA HIS A 15 7.91 2.05 1.16
C HIS A 15 6.71 2.06 0.23
N LEU A 16 5.85 3.07 0.36
CA LEU A 16 4.64 3.21 -0.46
C LEU A 16 4.78 4.42 -1.38
N PHE A 17 4.70 4.18 -2.70
CA PHE A 17 4.65 5.23 -3.70
C PHE A 17 3.40 5.06 -4.57
N VAL A 18 2.49 6.01 -4.41
CA VAL A 18 1.24 6.09 -5.18
C VAL A 18 1.36 7.33 -6.08
N PRO A 19 1.51 7.17 -7.41
CA PRO A 19 1.66 8.29 -8.32
C PRO A 19 0.41 9.18 -8.31
N ALA A 20 0.61 10.51 -8.21
CA ALA A 20 -0.51 11.47 -8.20
C ALA A 20 -1.23 11.57 -9.56
N LYS A 21 -0.48 11.33 -10.64
CA LYS A 21 -0.97 11.28 -12.03
C LYS A 21 -0.53 9.96 -12.67
N GLY A 22 -0.86 8.85 -12.00
CA GLY A 22 -0.59 7.52 -12.54
C GLY A 22 -1.54 7.18 -13.70
N HIS A 23 -1.13 6.23 -14.54
CA HIS A 23 -2.05 5.60 -15.50
C HIS A 23 -3.22 4.98 -14.71
N VAL A 24 -4.42 5.50 -14.95
CA VAL A 24 -5.66 4.92 -14.43
C VAL A 24 -5.93 3.65 -15.22
N LEU A 25 -5.94 2.52 -14.51
CA LEU A 25 -6.19 1.21 -15.09
C LEU A 25 -7.70 0.97 -15.25
N SER A 26 -8.50 1.52 -14.35
CA SER A 26 -9.95 1.46 -14.34
C SER A 26 -10.50 2.58 -13.47
N GLU A 27 -11.67 3.12 -13.83
CA GLU A 27 -12.40 4.11 -13.04
C GLU A 27 -13.89 3.76 -13.07
N ASP A 28 -14.50 3.73 -11.89
CA ASP A 28 -15.92 3.47 -11.69
C ASP A 28 -16.48 4.42 -10.62
N SER A 29 -17.76 4.24 -10.25
CA SER A 29 -18.39 5.03 -9.19
C SER A 29 -17.75 4.83 -7.81
N ASN A 30 -16.96 3.77 -7.62
CA ASN A 30 -16.31 3.44 -6.35
C ASN A 30 -14.89 4.02 -6.23
N GLY A 31 -14.29 4.46 -7.34
CA GLY A 31 -13.03 5.20 -7.36
C GLY A 31 -12.14 4.90 -8.55
N LYS A 32 -10.84 5.19 -8.38
CA LYS A 32 -9.80 5.02 -9.42
C LYS A 32 -8.86 3.89 -9.05
N VAL A 33 -8.67 2.94 -9.94
CA VAL A 33 -7.66 1.89 -9.81
C VAL A 33 -6.37 2.36 -10.46
N ILE A 34 -5.29 2.43 -9.70
CA ILE A 34 -3.96 2.80 -10.20
C ILE A 34 -2.89 1.82 -9.73
N SER A 35 -1.73 1.83 -10.39
CA SER A 35 -0.56 1.08 -9.95
C SER A 35 0.17 1.83 -8.84
N ALA A 36 0.45 1.16 -7.73
CA ALA A 36 1.29 1.63 -6.64
C ALA A 36 2.55 0.77 -6.53
N GLU A 37 3.68 1.41 -6.23
CA GLU A 37 4.94 0.75 -5.91
C GLU A 37 5.03 0.54 -4.41
N VAL A 38 5.35 -0.70 -4.02
CA VAL A 38 5.40 -1.14 -2.64
C VAL A 38 6.66 -1.95 -2.40
N SER A 39 7.44 -1.55 -1.38
CA SER A 39 8.55 -2.35 -0.86
C SER A 39 8.32 -2.62 0.62
N ILE A 40 8.57 -3.86 1.04
CA ILE A 40 8.45 -4.35 2.41
C ILE A 40 9.85 -4.73 2.88
N LEU A 41 10.31 -4.14 3.98
CA LEU A 41 11.59 -4.46 4.59
C LEU A 41 11.40 -4.89 6.05
N THR A 42 12.31 -5.73 6.55
CA THR A 42 12.38 -6.13 7.95
C THR A 42 12.90 -4.98 8.83
N GLU A 43 12.94 -5.19 10.15
CA GLU A 43 13.57 -4.23 11.09
C GLU A 43 15.05 -3.96 10.76
N SER A 44 15.78 -4.99 10.34
CA SER A 44 17.18 -4.89 9.86
C SER A 44 17.32 -4.23 8.48
N GLN A 45 16.21 -3.77 7.89
CA GLN A 45 16.13 -3.22 6.52
C GLN A 45 16.48 -4.21 5.42
N GLU A 46 16.31 -5.51 5.65
CA GLU A 46 16.40 -6.52 4.61
C GLU A 46 15.12 -6.53 3.77
N LEU A 47 15.27 -6.59 2.45
CA LEU A 47 14.14 -6.61 1.54
C LEU A 47 13.39 -7.94 1.66
N VAL A 48 12.12 -7.88 2.05
CA VAL A 48 11.21 -9.03 2.07
C VAL A 48 10.55 -9.18 0.71
N TRP A 49 10.05 -8.08 0.16
CA TRP A 49 9.35 -8.07 -1.12
C TRP A 49 9.32 -6.66 -1.70
N GLU A 50 9.39 -6.55 -3.03
CA GLU A 50 9.20 -5.32 -3.77
C GLU A 50 8.42 -5.59 -5.05
N GLY A 51 7.52 -4.67 -5.41
CA GLY A 51 6.80 -4.77 -6.67
C GLY A 51 5.72 -3.72 -6.82
N LYS A 52 4.92 -3.92 -7.86
CA LYS A 52 3.76 -3.09 -8.18
C LYS A 52 2.48 -3.83 -7.86
N ILE A 53 1.55 -3.14 -7.20
CA ILE A 53 0.21 -3.65 -6.92
C ILE A 53 -0.83 -2.65 -7.42
N ARG A 54 -1.99 -3.14 -7.82
CA ARG A 54 -3.14 -2.30 -8.15
C ARG A 54 -3.85 -1.90 -6.87
N VAL A 55 -4.15 -0.62 -6.75
CA VAL A 55 -4.87 -0.05 -5.62
C VAL A 55 -6.07 0.76 -6.09
N LEU A 56 -7.22 0.52 -5.48
CA LEU A 56 -8.40 1.37 -5.56
C LEU A 56 -8.21 2.57 -4.64
N ILE A 57 -8.38 3.76 -5.18
CA ILE A 57 -8.32 5.03 -4.46
C ILE A 57 -9.69 5.67 -4.50
N ASN A 58 -10.21 5.98 -3.32
CA ASN A 58 -11.47 6.70 -3.17
C ASN A 58 -11.43 7.68 -2.00
N GLN A 59 -12.57 8.28 -1.67
CA GLN A 59 -12.69 9.23 -0.56
C GLN A 59 -12.39 8.64 0.81
N PHE A 60 -12.47 7.32 0.97
CA PHE A 60 -12.26 6.63 2.25
C PHE A 60 -10.82 6.16 2.46
N GLY A 61 -10.02 6.06 1.39
CA GLY A 61 -8.62 5.63 1.48
C GLY A 61 -8.13 4.90 0.25
N ILE A 62 -7.06 4.12 0.45
CA ILE A 62 -6.41 3.32 -0.58
C ILE A 62 -6.51 1.83 -0.20
N TYR A 63 -7.00 1.03 -1.13
CA TYR A 63 -7.27 -0.40 -0.93
C TYR A 63 -6.59 -1.22 -2.03
N PRO A 64 -5.74 -2.21 -1.71
CA PRO A 64 -5.13 -3.05 -2.74
C PRO A 64 -6.15 -4.06 -3.30
N GLN A 65 -5.95 -4.49 -4.54
CA GLN A 65 -6.69 -5.60 -5.14
C GLN A 65 -6.32 -6.92 -4.45
N PRO A 66 -7.30 -7.78 -4.08
CA PRO A 66 -7.02 -9.03 -3.38
C PRO A 66 -6.04 -9.95 -4.11
N GLU A 67 -6.11 -10.02 -5.44
CA GLU A 67 -5.25 -10.88 -6.26
C GLU A 67 -3.78 -10.45 -6.16
N ASP A 68 -3.53 -9.15 -6.09
CA ASP A 68 -2.18 -8.62 -6.00
C ASP A 68 -1.61 -8.79 -4.60
N LEU A 69 -2.44 -8.64 -3.56
CA LEU A 69 -2.04 -8.93 -2.17
C LEU A 69 -1.63 -10.40 -1.99
N ASN A 70 -2.35 -11.31 -2.65
CA ASN A 70 -2.03 -12.74 -2.61
C ASN A 70 -0.71 -13.09 -3.30
N ARG A 71 -0.29 -12.30 -4.30
CA ARG A 71 1.00 -12.44 -5.00
C ARG A 71 2.19 -11.92 -4.20
N ILE A 72 1.96 -11.19 -3.12
CA ILE A 72 3.05 -10.73 -2.24
C ILE A 72 3.61 -11.95 -1.49
N HIS A 73 4.88 -12.26 -1.73
CA HIS A 73 5.60 -13.32 -1.02
C HIS A 73 6.13 -12.80 0.33
N ALA A 74 5.23 -12.48 1.24
CA ALA A 74 5.52 -12.04 2.61
C ALA A 74 4.62 -12.77 3.61
N SER A 75 4.96 -12.68 4.90
CA SER A 75 4.13 -13.26 5.97
C SER A 75 2.72 -12.63 5.99
N ASP A 76 1.71 -13.37 6.45
CA ASP A 76 0.35 -12.85 6.60
C ASP A 76 0.29 -11.64 7.53
N THR A 77 1.16 -11.59 8.53
CA THR A 77 1.31 -10.43 9.41
C THR A 77 1.79 -9.21 8.63
N ALA A 78 2.81 -9.35 7.78
CA ALA A 78 3.29 -8.26 6.93
C ALA A 78 2.21 -7.77 5.96
N LYS A 79 1.44 -8.68 5.35
CA LYS A 79 0.30 -8.35 4.48
C LYS A 79 -0.79 -7.57 5.23
N LYS A 80 -1.15 -8.00 6.44
CA LYS A 80 -2.13 -7.30 7.29
C LYS A 80 -1.66 -5.91 7.69
N MET A 81 -0.38 -5.78 8.06
CA MET A 81 0.22 -4.49 8.39
C MET A 81 0.23 -3.56 7.17
N LEU A 82 0.61 -4.08 5.99
CA LEU A 82 0.56 -3.33 4.73
C LEU A 82 -0.86 -2.80 4.44
N LEU A 83 -1.90 -3.62 4.63
CA LEU A 83 -3.29 -3.21 4.44
C LEU A 83 -3.69 -2.04 5.34
N ILE A 84 -3.27 -2.09 6.61
CA ILE A 84 -3.52 -1.02 7.58
C ILE A 84 -2.83 0.27 7.13
N GLU A 85 -1.56 0.19 6.72
CA GLU A 85 -0.80 1.37 6.29
C GLU A 85 -1.30 1.94 4.96
N LEU A 86 -1.74 1.11 4.01
CA LEU A 86 -2.39 1.57 2.77
C LEU A 86 -3.70 2.30 3.07
N ARG A 87 -4.52 1.78 4.00
CA ARG A 87 -5.76 2.46 4.40
C ARG A 87 -5.49 3.81 5.09
N ARG A 88 -4.41 3.89 5.87
CA ARG A 88 -3.93 5.13 6.51
C ARG A 88 -3.24 6.08 5.54
N TYR A 89 -2.81 5.58 4.37
CA TYR A 89 -2.21 6.39 3.31
C TYR A 89 -3.30 7.29 2.70
N ILE A 90 -3.61 8.36 3.42
CA ILE A 90 -4.32 9.52 2.92
C ILE A 90 -3.20 10.48 2.58
N LYS A 91 -2.93 10.71 1.28
CA LYS A 91 -1.94 11.75 0.91
C LYS A 91 -2.35 13.06 1.62
N PRO A 92 -1.45 13.72 2.37
CA PRO A 92 -1.74 15.02 2.98
C PRO A 92 -1.99 16.14 1.95
N GLN A 93 -1.94 15.85 0.64
CA GLN A 93 -2.17 16.81 -0.43
C GLN A 93 -3.64 17.03 -0.79
N LYS A 94 -4.60 16.33 -0.16
CA LYS A 94 -6.00 16.73 -0.23
C LYS A 94 -6.38 17.43 1.07
N ALA A 95 -6.21 18.75 1.08
CA ALA A 95 -6.99 19.64 1.94
C ALA A 95 -8.49 19.67 1.56
N TYR A 96 -8.90 18.87 0.58
CA TYR A 96 -10.23 18.85 -0.02
C TYR A 96 -10.61 17.39 -0.32
N LEU A 97 -11.10 16.70 0.72
CA LEU A 97 -12.36 15.97 0.54
C LEU A 97 -13.43 17.00 0.21
#